data_AF-A0A0Q6MZH5-F1
#
_entry.id   AF-A0A0Q6MZH5-F1
#
_cell.length_a   1.000
_cell.length_b   1.000
_cell.length_c   1.000
_cell.angle_alpha   90.00
_cell.angle_beta   90.00
_cell.angle_gamma   90.00
#
_symmetry.space_group_name_H-M   'P 1'
#
loop_
_entity.id
_entity.type
_entity.pdbx_description
1 polymer ?
#
loop_
_entity_poly.entity_id
_entity_poly.type
_entity_poly.pdbx_seq_one_letter_code
_entity_poly.pdbx_strand_id
1 'polypeptide(L)'
;MPITPQRSRRPGATGTFLQRALNVLNMEGTWYPDVQADGRIGPMTIAALREYMRRRGAGGQVVLLRALNALQGAFYVELAERRAKDEAFVYGWLLNRVEITPAAGGKA
;
A
#
# COMPACT_ATOMS: atom_id res chain seq x y z
N MET A 1 -10.87 -7.94 -18.69
CA MET A 1 -11.62 -7.04 -17.78
C MET A 1 -11.04 -5.63 -17.93
N PRO A 2 -11.82 -4.60 -18.30
CA PRO A 2 -11.27 -3.27 -18.54
C PRO A 2 -10.99 -2.58 -17.20
N ILE A 3 -9.79 -2.00 -17.10
CA ILE A 3 -9.36 -1.15 -15.99
C ILE A 3 -10.16 0.18 -16.05
N THR A 4 -11.12 0.36 -15.14
CA THR A 4 -11.88 1.62 -15.04
C THR A 4 -10.95 2.78 -14.66
N PRO A 5 -10.96 3.91 -15.37
CA PRO A 5 -10.12 5.06 -15.03
C PRO A 5 -10.71 5.78 -13.80
N GLN A 6 -10.02 5.69 -12.65
CA GLN A 6 -10.44 6.36 -11.41
C GLN A 6 -10.13 7.86 -11.49
N ARG A 7 -11.17 8.64 -11.81
CA ARG A 7 -11.19 10.11 -11.83
C ARG A 7 -11.29 10.65 -10.38
N SER A 8 -10.53 11.70 -10.06
CA SER A 8 -10.62 12.52 -8.83
C SER A 8 -10.11 11.88 -7.51
N ARG A 9 -8.80 11.93 -7.28
CA ARG A 9 -8.14 11.57 -6.00
C ARG A 9 -8.18 12.78 -5.05
N ARG A 10 -9.24 12.92 -4.25
CA ARG A 10 -9.33 13.89 -3.12
C ARG A 10 -8.54 13.37 -1.90
N PRO A 11 -8.20 14.23 -0.91
CA PRO A 11 -7.47 13.83 0.29
C PRO A 11 -8.35 12.95 1.20
N GLY A 12 -8.34 11.65 0.90
CA GLY A 12 -8.85 10.52 1.70
C GLY A 12 -8.05 9.25 1.40
N ALA A 13 -6.85 9.42 0.84
CA ALA A 13 -6.08 8.41 0.12
C ALA A 13 -5.56 7.26 0.99
N THR A 14 -5.42 7.46 2.30
CA THR A 14 -4.85 6.46 3.21
C THR A 14 -5.73 5.20 3.32
N GLY A 15 -7.05 5.38 3.41
CA GLY A 15 -7.98 4.25 3.51
C GLY A 15 -7.98 3.39 2.25
N THR A 16 -7.88 4.04 1.08
CA THR A 16 -7.80 3.36 -0.22
C THR A 16 -6.53 2.53 -0.35
N PHE A 17 -5.39 3.00 0.19
CA PHE A 17 -4.14 2.24 0.15
C PHE A 17 -4.23 0.96 0.97
N LEU A 18 -4.84 1.03 2.15
CA LEU A 18 -5.08 -0.15 2.97
C LEU A 18 -5.99 -1.16 2.26
N GLN A 19 -7.13 -0.71 1.72
CA GLN A 19 -8.05 -1.59 0.99
C GLN A 19 -7.38 -2.24 -0.22
N ARG A 20 -6.62 -1.47 -1.01
CA ARG A 20 -5.87 -2.00 -2.16
C ARG A 20 -4.80 -3.01 -1.74
N ALA A 21 -4.05 -2.72 -0.68
CA ALA A 21 -3.03 -3.62 -0.18
C ALA A 21 -3.64 -4.93 0.34
N LEU A 22 -4.76 -4.87 1.08
CA LEU A 22 -5.48 -6.05 1.55
C LEU A 22 -5.96 -6.91 0.38
N ASN A 23 -6.58 -6.31 -0.65
CA ASN A 23 -7.03 -7.07 -1.83
C ASN A 23 -5.88 -7.76 -2.56
N VAL A 24 -4.73 -7.11 -2.73
CA VAL A 24 -3.57 -7.76 -3.36
C VAL A 24 -3.01 -8.89 -2.50
N LEU A 25 -3.17 -8.81 -1.17
CA LEU A 25 -2.61 -9.75 -0.21
C LEU A 25 -3.61 -10.81 0.27
N ASN A 26 -4.79 -10.92 -0.33
CA ASN A 26 -5.87 -11.84 0.07
C ASN A 26 -5.79 -13.25 -0.54
N MET A 27 -4.69 -13.56 -1.24
CA MET A 27 -4.46 -14.83 -1.94
C MET A 27 -5.56 -15.12 -2.98
N GLU A 28 -5.72 -14.21 -3.95
CA GLU A 28 -6.70 -14.32 -5.04
C GLU A 28 -8.15 -14.46 -4.54
N GLY A 29 -8.46 -13.79 -3.42
CA GLY A 29 -9.79 -13.85 -2.79
C GLY A 29 -10.02 -15.08 -1.91
N THR A 30 -9.03 -15.98 -1.76
CA THR A 30 -9.18 -17.23 -0.97
C THR A 30 -9.39 -16.96 0.51
N TRP A 31 -8.77 -15.92 1.07
CA TRP A 31 -8.87 -15.64 2.51
C TRP A 31 -10.06 -14.76 2.85
N TYR A 32 -10.37 -13.82 1.96
CA TYR A 32 -11.54 -12.95 2.03
C TYR A 32 -11.77 -12.32 0.66
N PRO A 33 -13.03 -12.00 0.32
CA PRO A 33 -13.36 -11.34 -0.94
C PRO A 33 -12.74 -9.94 -1.01
N ASP A 34 -12.57 -9.43 -2.23
CA ASP A 34 -12.07 -8.08 -2.46
C ASP A 34 -12.96 -7.03 -1.79
N VAL A 35 -12.33 -6.13 -1.05
CA VAL A 35 -12.98 -4.98 -0.41
C VAL A 35 -13.00 -3.82 -1.41
N GLN A 36 -14.10 -3.09 -1.50
CA GLN A 36 -14.17 -1.90 -2.34
C GLN A 36 -13.19 -0.84 -1.85
N ALA A 37 -12.31 -0.36 -2.74
CA ALA A 37 -11.28 0.62 -2.42
C ALA A 37 -11.82 2.07 -2.43
N ASP A 38 -12.82 2.35 -1.59
CA ASP A 38 -13.53 3.64 -1.52
C ASP A 38 -12.95 4.64 -0.51
N GLY A 39 -11.93 4.22 0.27
CA GLY A 39 -11.31 5.02 1.31
C GLY A 39 -12.05 5.01 2.65
N ARG A 40 -13.22 4.38 2.76
CA ARG A 40 -14.00 4.29 3.99
C ARG A 40 -13.68 3.01 4.73
N ILE A 41 -13.18 3.14 5.96
CA ILE A 41 -12.88 1.98 6.80
C ILE A 41 -14.16 1.49 7.47
N GLY A 42 -14.86 0.59 6.78
CA GLY A 42 -16.06 -0.08 7.29
C GLY A 42 -15.78 -1.46 7.91
N PRO A 43 -16.84 -2.16 8.36
CA PRO A 43 -16.74 -3.49 8.96
C PRO A 43 -16.02 -4.51 8.07
N MET A 44 -16.22 -4.44 6.75
CA MET A 44 -15.56 -5.35 5.80
C MET A 44 -14.04 -5.14 5.76
N THR A 45 -13.57 -3.89 5.74
CA THR A 45 -12.12 -3.58 5.77
C THR A 45 -11.50 -4.08 7.08
N ILE A 46 -12.20 -3.92 8.20
CA ILE A 46 -11.74 -4.40 9.52
C ILE A 46 -11.68 -5.92 9.55
N ALA A 47 -12.69 -6.61 9.02
CA ALA A 47 -12.72 -8.07 8.94
C ALA A 47 -11.58 -8.61 8.07
N ALA A 48 -11.37 -8.03 6.89
CA ALA A 48 -10.26 -8.37 5.99
C ALA A 48 -8.90 -8.18 6.67
N LEU A 49 -8.70 -7.07 7.37
CA LEU A 49 -7.47 -6.81 8.13
C LEU A 49 -7.25 -7.85 9.23
N ARG A 50 -8.29 -8.18 10.00
CA ARG A 50 -8.20 -9.21 11.06
C ARG A 50 -7.85 -10.58 10.49
N GLU A 51 -8.48 -10.99 9.40
CA GLU A 51 -8.21 -12.27 8.77
C GLU A 51 -6.79 -12.30 8.18
N TYR A 52 -6.35 -11.22 7.55
CA TYR A 52 -4.97 -11.08 7.08
C TYR A 52 -3.96 -11.25 8.23
N MET A 53 -4.17 -10.55 9.35
CA MET A 53 -3.29 -10.63 10.52
C MET A 53 -3.31 -12.02 11.15
N ARG A 54 -4.47 -12.67 11.21
CA ARG A 54 -4.61 -14.05 11.71
C ARG A 54 -3.82 -15.05 10.85
N ARG A 55 -3.80 -14.87 9.53
CA ARG A 55 -3.13 -15.78 8.58
C ARG A 55 -1.61 -15.57 8.52
N ARG A 56 -1.15 -14.32 8.53
CA ARG A 56 0.26 -13.98 8.26
C ARG A 56 1.06 -13.57 9.51
N GLY A 57 0.40 -13.27 10.63
CA GLY A 57 1.04 -12.88 11.88
C GLY A 57 1.98 -11.68 11.73
N ALA A 58 3.04 -11.65 12.56
CA ALA A 58 3.99 -10.54 12.62
C ALA A 58 4.73 -10.29 11.29
N GLY A 59 5.08 -11.35 10.55
CA GLY A 59 5.70 -11.21 9.22
C GLY A 59 4.77 -10.54 8.21
N GLY A 60 3.47 -10.85 8.28
CA GLY A 60 2.44 -10.18 7.47
C GLY A 60 2.32 -8.70 7.76
N GLN A 61 2.36 -8.31 9.04
CA GLN A 61 2.32 -6.90 9.41
C GLN A 61 3.45 -6.10 8.74
N VAL A 62 4.67 -6.65 8.70
CA VAL A 62 5.80 -6.01 8.00
C VAL A 62 5.54 -5.89 6.51
N VAL A 63 5.03 -6.94 5.87
CA VAL A 63 4.70 -6.93 4.43
C VAL A 63 3.60 -5.89 4.12
N LEU A 64 2.56 -5.82 4.94
CA LEU A 64 1.48 -4.84 4.78
C LEU A 64 2.00 -3.42 4.93
N LEU A 65 2.84 -3.14 5.93
CA LEU A 65 3.45 -1.82 6.11
C LEU A 65 4.35 -1.44 4.92
N ARG A 66 5.12 -2.39 4.39
CA ARG A 66 5.93 -2.17 3.18
C ARG A 66 5.05 -1.87 1.96
N ALA A 67 3.94 -2.58 1.79
CA ALA A 67 2.99 -2.32 0.71
C ALA A 67 2.37 -0.91 0.82
N LEU A 68 2.01 -0.49 2.05
CA LEU A 68 1.51 0.86 2.30
C LEU A 68 2.55 1.94 1.97
N ASN A 69 3.79 1.76 2.42
CA ASN A 69 4.89 2.68 2.09
C ASN A 69 5.12 2.74 0.57
N ALA A 70 5.08 1.61 -0.14
CA ALA A 70 5.24 1.59 -1.60
C ALA A 70 4.12 2.39 -2.32
N LEU A 71 2.86 2.21 -1.91
CA LEU A 71 1.72 2.95 -2.45
C LEU A 71 1.80 4.45 -2.17
N GLN A 72 2.27 4.83 -0.97
CA GLN A 72 2.53 6.22 -0.61
C GLN A 72 3.66 6.82 -1.45
N GLY A 73 4.78 6.10 -1.61
CA GLY A 73 5.91 6.52 -2.43
C GLY A 73 5.50 6.77 -3.88
N ALA A 74 4.78 5.84 -4.50
CA ALA A 74 4.24 6.00 -5.85
C ALA A 74 3.34 7.24 -5.96
N PHE A 75 2.47 7.46 -4.98
CA PHE A 75 1.61 8.65 -4.95
C PHE A 75 2.40 9.96 -4.83
N TYR A 76 3.45 9.98 -4.01
CA TYR A 76 4.30 11.17 -3.87
C TYR A 76 5.10 11.46 -5.14
N VAL A 77 5.60 10.42 -5.83
CA VAL A 77 6.25 10.57 -7.14
C VAL A 77 5.27 11.17 -8.16
N GLU A 78 4.06 10.61 -8.29
CA GLU A 78 3.00 11.15 -9.17
C GLU A 78 2.65 12.61 -8.86
N LEU A 79 2.78 13.03 -7.59
CA LEU A 79 2.53 14.40 -7.16
C LEU A 79 3.68 15.33 -7.56
N ALA A 80 4.93 14.90 -7.35
CA ALA A 80 6.12 15.66 -7.70
C ALA A 80 6.26 15.88 -9.22
N GLU A 81 5.87 14.90 -10.05
CA GLU A 81 5.83 15.03 -11.51
C GLU A 81 4.93 16.20 -11.98
N ARG A 82 3.89 16.53 -11.21
CA ARG A 82 2.97 17.62 -11.52
C ARG A 82 3.44 18.96 -10.94
N ARG A 83 4.40 18.94 -10.02
CA ARG A 83 4.82 20.12 -9.26
C ARG A 83 6.26 19.99 -8.74
N ALA A 84 7.20 20.55 -9.49
CA ALA A 84 8.64 20.49 -9.20
C ALA A 84 9.05 20.91 -7.78
N LYS A 85 8.28 21.79 -7.12
CA LYS A 85 8.58 22.23 -5.75
C LYS A 85 8.54 21.10 -4.70
N ASP A 86 7.88 19.99 -5.02
CA ASP A 86 7.68 18.89 -4.08
C ASP A 86 8.82 17.84 -4.16
N GLU A 87 9.75 17.96 -5.13
CA GLU A 87 10.84 17.01 -5.37
C GLU A 87 11.75 16.79 -4.14
N ALA A 88 12.14 17.87 -3.46
CA ALA A 88 12.98 17.80 -2.27
C ALA A 88 12.28 17.06 -1.11
N PHE A 89 10.96 17.22 -0.97
CA PHE A 89 10.16 16.51 0.02
C PHE A 89 10.08 15.01 -0.32
N VAL A 90 9.82 14.66 -1.58
CA VAL A 90 9.73 13.26 -2.02
C VAL A 90 11.05 12.53 -1.85
N TYR A 91 12.17 13.19 -2.19
CA TYR A 91 13.51 12.64 -1.97
C TYR A 91 13.73 12.30 -0.48
N GLY A 92 13.47 13.25 0.41
CA GLY A 92 13.60 13.03 1.86
C GLY A 92 12.66 11.95 2.38
N TRP A 93 11.43 11.87 1.85
CA TRP A 93 10.47 10.83 2.25
C TRP A 93 10.95 9.43 1.87
N LEU A 94 11.39 9.24 0.62
CA LEU A 94 11.90 7.95 0.13
C LEU A 94 13.15 7.52 0.91
N LEU A 95 14.08 8.44 1.14
CA LEU A 95 15.32 8.19 1.89
C LEU A 95 15.06 7.63 3.30
N ASN A 96 14.03 8.13 4.00
CA ASN A 96 13.77 7.77 5.40
C ASN A 96 12.73 6.64 5.57
N ARG A 97 11.98 6.28 4.52
CA ARG A 97 10.84 5.36 4.62
C ARG A 97 10.95 4.11 3.75
N VAL A 98 11.83 4.11 2.74
CA VAL A 98 12.04 2.97 1.86
C VAL A 98 13.42 2.40 2.15
N GLU A 99 13.44 1.26 2.85
CA GLU A 99 14.67 0.53 3.11
C GLU A 99 14.94 -0.45 1.97
N ILE A 100 16.12 -0.35 1.35
CA ILE A 100 16.66 -1.41 0.51
C ILE A 100 17.52 -2.26 1.43
N THR A 101 16.98 -3.38 1.92
CA THR A 101 17.84 -4.39 2.54
C THR A 101 18.80 -4.89 1.46
N PRO A 102 20.13 -4.75 1.61
CA PRO A 102 21.05 -5.37 0.68
C PRO A 102 20.76 -6.88 0.69
N ALA A 103 20.64 -7.50 -0.48
CA ALA A 103 20.54 -8.95 -0.56
C ALA A 103 21.69 -9.52 0.27
N ALA A 104 21.37 -10.34 1.28
CA ALA A 104 22.37 -10.99 2.10
C ALA A 104 23.32 -11.71 1.15
N GLY A 105 24.55 -11.20 1.07
CA GLY A 105 25.61 -11.87 0.33
C GLY A 105 25.71 -13.29 0.86
N GLY A 106 25.44 -14.25 -0.01
CA GLY A 106 25.90 -15.61 0.20
C GLY A 106 27.41 -15.52 0.40
N LYS A 107 27.87 -15.81 1.61
CA LYS A 107 29.28 -16.06 1.84
C LYS A 107 29.62 -17.36 1.11
N ALA A 108 30.59 -17.27 0.21
CA ALA A 108 31.34 -18.40 -0.33
C ALA A 108 32.04 -19.18 0.81
#